data_AF-A0A524QB69-F1
#
_entry.id   AF-A0A524QB69-F1
#
_cell.length_a   1.000
_cell.length_b   1.000
_cell.length_c   1.000
_cell.angle_alpha   90.00
_cell.angle_beta   90.00
_cell.angle_gamma   90.00
#
_symmetry.space_group_name_H-M   'P 1'
#
loop_
_entity.id
_entity.type
_entity.pdbx_description
1 polymer ?
#
loop_
_entity_poly.entity_id
_entity_poly.type
_entity_poly.pdbx_seq_one_letter_code
_entity_poly.pdbx_strand_id
1 'polypeptide(L)' 'MAELVFMPDGDLSRWYAVGLYNKVDSDFDNNDYETISGHVGYVLRTNIRLILEETYDIEAEENRITAGVIAAF' A
#
# COMPACT_ATOMS: atom_id res chain seq x y z
N MET A 1 1.74 8.50 -11.79
CA MET A 1 1.36 8.01 -10.46
C MET A 1 -0.12 8.27 -10.23
N ALA A 2 -0.85 7.27 -9.74
CA ALA A 2 -2.23 7.41 -9.28
C ALA A 2 -2.34 6.86 -7.85
N GLU A 3 -3.14 7.52 -7.03
CA GLU A 3 -3.40 7.13 -5.64
C GLU A 3 -4.91 7.11 -5.40
N LEU A 4 -5.37 6.09 -4.69
CA LEU A 4 -6.75 5.95 -4.25
C LEU A 4 -6.75 5.64 -2.75
N VAL A 5 -7.46 6.44 -1.98
CA VAL A 5 -7.67 6.19 -0.54
C VAL A 5 -9.15 5.97 -0.30
N PHE A 6 -9.47 4.85 0.35
CA PHE A 6 -10.82 4.53 0.79
C PHE A 6 -10.87 4.43 2.32
N MET A 7 -11.76 5.22 2.90
CA MET A 7 -11.95 5.31 4.34
C MET A 7 -13.44 5.58 4.62
N PRO A 8 -14.23 4.56 5.04
CA PRO A 8 -15.69 4.60 4.98
C PRO A 8 -16.33 5.67 5.89
N ASP A 9 -15.76 5.90 7.06
CA ASP A 9 -16.25 6.83 8.09
C ASP A 9 -15.30 8.02 8.29
N GLY A 10 -14.40 8.28 7.33
CA GLY A 10 -13.36 9.29 7.49
C GLY A 10 -12.51 9.03 8.75
N ASP A 11 -12.28 10.05 9.57
CA ASP A 11 -11.45 9.98 10.79
C ASP A 11 -11.90 8.91 11.80
N LEU A 12 -13.20 8.58 11.81
CA LEU A 12 -13.77 7.57 12.70
C LEU A 12 -13.59 6.13 12.18
N SER A 13 -13.02 5.97 10.98
CA SER A 13 -12.90 4.66 10.36
C SER A 13 -11.94 3.77 11.12
N ARG A 14 -12.44 2.58 11.47
CA ARG A 14 -11.60 1.54 12.05
C ARG A 14 -10.72 0.85 11.03
N TRP A 15 -10.93 1.09 9.75
CA TRP A 15 -10.11 0.54 8.69
C TRP A 15 -10.02 1.49 7.51
N TYR A 16 -8.96 1.34 6.74
CA TYR A 16 -8.74 2.09 5.51
C TYR A 16 -8.03 1.20 4.51
N ALA A 17 -8.24 1.48 3.23
CA ALA A 17 -7.51 0.87 2.14
C ALA A 17 -6.87 1.96 1.28
N VAL A 18 -5.68 1.67 0.76
CA VAL A 18 -4.94 2.53 -0.15
C VAL A 18 -4.53 1.69 -1.35
N GLY A 19 -4.77 2.22 -2.54
CA GLY A 19 -4.21 1.71 -3.78
C GLY A 19 -3.24 2.72 -4.35
N LEU A 20 -2.04 2.28 -4.69
CA LEU A 20 -1.02 3.08 -5.35
C LEU A 20 -0.67 2.43 -6.67
N TYR A 21 -0.61 3.26 -7.71
CA TYR A 21 -0.08 2.87 -9.01
C TYR A 21 1.06 3.81 -9.36
N ASN A 22 2.25 3.24 -9.42
CA ASN A 22 3.48 3.95 -9.76
C ASN A 22 3.93 3.48 -11.13
N LYS A 23 4.16 4.44 -12.02
CA LYS A 23 4.82 4.22 -13.29
C LYS A 23 5.94 5.24 -13.40
N VAL A 24 7.15 4.76 -13.58
CA VAL A 24 8.35 5.59 -13.69
C VAL A 24 9.02 5.24 -15.01
N ASP A 25 9.01 6.21 -15.92
CA ASP A 25 9.80 6.17 -17.16
C ASP A 25 11.18 6.76 -16.86
N SER A 26 12.24 6.04 -17.23
CA SER A 26 13.64 6.44 -17.03
C SER A 26 14.32 6.72 -18.38
N ASP A 27 15.14 7.76 -18.44
CA ASP A 27 15.91 8.12 -19.66
C ASP A 27 17.04 7.11 -19.97
N PHE A 28 17.26 6.12 -19.09
CA PHE A 28 18.18 5.01 -19.29
C PHE A 28 17.41 3.76 -19.74
N ASP A 29 17.67 3.30 -20.97
CA ASP A 29 17.20 2.03 -21.53
C ASP A 29 17.33 0.90 -20.48
N ASN A 30 16.18 0.32 -20.08
CA ASN A 30 15.99 -0.81 -19.15
C ASN A 30 15.73 -0.51 -17.65
N ASN A 31 15.31 0.70 -17.27
CA ASN A 31 14.95 0.94 -15.86
C ASN A 31 13.57 1.60 -15.70
N ASP A 32 12.69 1.35 -16.68
CA ASP A 32 11.27 1.61 -16.55
C ASP A 32 10.69 0.60 -15.56
N TYR A 33 9.93 1.09 -14.59
CA TYR A 33 9.23 0.22 -13.65
C TYR A 33 7.81 0.73 -13.36
N GLU A 34 6.90 -0.24 -13.28
CA GLU A 34 5.48 -0.13 -13.11
C GLU A 34 5.09 -1.03 -11.94
N THR A 35 4.71 -0.38 -10.85
CA THR A 35 4.38 -1.06 -9.61
C THR A 35 2.96 -0.74 -9.22
N ILE A 36 2.18 -1.77 -8.89
CA ILE A 36 0.87 -1.65 -8.26
C ILE A 36 0.97 -2.10 -6.81
N SER A 37 0.57 -1.25 -5.88
CA SER A 37 0.56 -1.54 -4.45
C SER A 37 -0.84 -1.38 -3.88
N GLY A 38 -1.26 -2.34 -3.06
CA GLY A 38 -2.45 -2.28 -2.23
C GLY A 38 -2.05 -2.31 -0.75
N HIS A 39 -2.70 -1.51 0.06
CA HIS A 39 -2.50 -1.48 1.50
C HIS A 39 -3.84 -1.44 2.22
N VAL A 40 -3.98 -2.23 3.27
CA VAL A 40 -5.15 -2.24 4.15
C VAL A 40 -4.68 -2.13 5.59
N GLY A 41 -5.22 -1.16 6.30
CA GLY A 41 -4.96 -0.98 7.72
C GLY A 41 -6.23 -1.14 8.54
N TYR A 42 -6.14 -1.79 9.69
CA TYR A 42 -7.23 -1.95 10.65
C TYR A 42 -6.80 -1.53 12.06
N VAL A 43 -7.55 -0.64 12.68
CA VAL A 43 -7.34 -0.17 14.05
C VAL A 43 -8.07 -1.10 15.03
N LEU A 44 -7.30 -1.92 15.75
CA LEU A 44 -7.83 -2.78 16.81
C LEU A 44 -8.15 -1.97 18.06
N ARG A 45 -7.21 -1.09 18.43
CA ARG A 45 -7.33 -0.06 19.47
C ARG A 45 -6.54 1.17 19.03
N THR A 46 -6.74 2.32 19.66
CA THR A 46 -6.02 3.56 19.35
C THR A 46 -4.49 3.38 19.25
N ASN A 47 -3.94 2.45 20.03
CA ASN A 47 -2.51 2.17 20.12
C ASN A 47 -2.06 0.93 19.34
N ILE A 48 -2.97 0.17 18.72
CA ILE A 48 -2.68 -1.09 18.04
C ILE A 48 -3.36 -1.13 16.68
N ARG A 49 -2.56 -1.26 15.62
CA ARG A 49 -3.00 -1.31 14.24
C ARG A 49 -2.47 -2.57 13.56
N LEU A 50 -3.34 -3.28 12.84
CA LEU A 50 -2.95 -4.32 11.90
C LEU A 50 -2.78 -3.70 10.52
N ILE A 51 -1.79 -4.17 9.78
CA ILE A 51 -1.54 -3.77 8.39
C ILE A 51 -1.34 -5.00 7.52
N LEU A 52 -1.79 -4.88 6.28
CA LEU A 52 -1.52 -5.81 5.19
C LEU A 52 -1.20 -4.97 3.96
N GLU A 53 -0.02 -5.18 3.40
CA GLU A 53 0.45 -4.55 2.18
C GLU A 53 0.75 -5.63 1.15
N GLU A 54 0.32 -5.41 -0.08
CA GLU A 54 0.66 -6.21 -1.26
C GLU A 54 1.24 -5.26 -2.29
N THR A 55 2.37 -5.62 -2.87
CA THR A 55 3.01 -4.87 -3.95
C THR A 55 3.38 -5.83 -5.06
N TYR A 56 2.96 -5.52 -6.27
CA TYR A 56 3.29 -6.26 -7.47
C TYR A 56 4.06 -5.36 -8.43
N ASP A 57 5.26 -5.79 -8.78
CA ASP A 57 6.11 -5.17 -9.79
C ASP A 57 5.86 -5.88 -11.12
N ILE A 58 5.37 -5.14 -12.11
CA ILE A 58 4.88 -5.70 -13.37
C ILE A 58 6.07 -6.10 -14.26
N GLU A 59 7.16 -5.32 -14.25
CA GLU A 59 8.35 -5.55 -15.04
C GLU A 59 9.25 -6.64 -14.44
N ALA A 60 9.40 -6.66 -13.12
CA ALA A 60 10.18 -7.70 -12.43
C ALA A 60 9.38 -9.01 -12.22
N GLU A 61 8.07 -9.00 -12.49
CA GLU A 61 7.12 -10.09 -12.18
C GLU A 61 7.18 -10.54 -10.70
N GLU A 62 7.58 -9.63 -9.81
CA GLU A 62 7.76 -9.92 -8.39
C GLU A 62 6.53 -9.50 -7.58
N ASN A 63 6.05 -10.40 -6.72
CA ASN A 63 5.01 -10.11 -5.74
C ASN A 63 5.62 -10.08 -4.33
N ARG A 64 5.37 -8.98 -3.60
CA ARG A 64 5.72 -8.83 -2.20
C ARG A 64 4.47 -8.60 -1.36
N ILE A 65 4.19 -9.54 -0.47
CA ILE A 65 3.11 -9.43 0.53
C ILE A 65 3.74 -9.26 1.92
N THR A 66 3.30 -8.24 2.64
CA THR A 66 3.74 -7.93 4.00
C THR A 66 2.54 -7.79 4.92
N ALA A 67 2.53 -8.51 6.03
CA ALA A 67 1.53 -8.33 7.09
C ALA A 67 2.22 -7.99 8.41
N GLY A 68 1.63 -7.11 9.21
CA GLY A 68 2.28 -6.62 10.42
C GLY A 68 1.31 -6.05 11.45
N VAL A 69 1.85 -5.87 12.66
CA VAL A 69 1.17 -5.18 13.76
C VAL A 69 2.03 -4.00 14.19
N ILE A 70 1.43 -2.82 14.21
CA ILE A 70 2.04 -1.61 14.75
C ILE A 70 1.45 -1.38 16.14
N ALA A 71 2.31 -1.32 17.15
CA ALA A 71 1.96 -0.95 18.51
C ALA A 71 2.72 0.30 18.93
N ALA A 72 2.02 1.30 19.45
CA ALA A 72 2.59 2.54 19.99
C ALA A 72 2.24 2.67 21.48
N PHE A 73 3.20 3.06 22.31
CA PHE A 73 3.06 3.17 23.78
C PHE A 73 3.59 4.50 24.30
#